data_AF-A0A5B6ZJ55-F1
#
_entry.id   AF-A0A5B6ZJ55-F1
#
_cell.length_a   1.000
_cell.length_b   1.000
_cell.length_c   1.000
_cell.angle_alpha   90.00
_cell.angle_beta   90.00
_cell.angle_gamma   90.00
#
_symmetry.space_group_name_H-M   'P 1'
#
loop_
_entity.id
_entity.type
_entity.pdbx_description
1 polymer ?
#
loop_
_entity_poly.entity_id
_entity_poly.type
_entity_poly.pdbx_seq_one_letter_code
_entity_poly.pdbx_strand_id
1 'polypeptide(L)'
;RTRFVRRACVVNGNNRSAAFATANNIVVMAIYGSINSNLALARPGYESWVSLQDDGNGGFHDIVCFKDQIFGIRSDGILVLCEIEGPDPPKATDFALPPEKVEGWESINLVESAGELLMVLRLNDKVEGYEHYYKTQGFEVYKFNFSTRKWTEL
;
A
#
# COMPACT_ATOMS: atom_id res chain seq x y z
N ARG A 1 20.70 -5.05 -12.29
CA ARG A 1 20.42 -3.98 -11.32
C ARG A 1 19.38 -4.51 -10.35
N THR A 2 19.78 -4.82 -9.11
CA THR A 2 18.92 -5.47 -8.10
C THR A 2 17.71 -4.61 -7.81
N ARG A 3 16.50 -5.09 -8.13
CA ARG A 3 15.25 -4.40 -7.80
C ARG A 3 14.90 -4.79 -6.37
N PHE A 4 15.15 -3.88 -5.42
CA PHE A 4 14.86 -4.13 -4.01
C PHE A 4 13.35 -4.22 -3.80
N VAL A 5 12.91 -5.24 -3.06
CA VAL A 5 11.56 -5.31 -2.50
C VAL A 5 11.58 -4.53 -1.19
N ARG A 6 10.71 -3.53 -1.05
CA ARG A 6 10.64 -2.68 0.15
C ARG A 6 9.66 -3.20 1.19
N ARG A 7 8.51 -3.72 0.73
CA ARG A 7 7.46 -4.32 1.55
C ARG A 7 6.67 -5.34 0.74
N ALA A 8 6.09 -6.33 1.42
CA ALA A 8 5.21 -7.31 0.83
C ALA A 8 4.08 -7.69 1.79
N CYS A 9 2.91 -8.02 1.25
CA CYS A 9 1.81 -8.63 1.99
C CYS A 9 1.33 -9.90 1.29
N VAL A 10 0.76 -10.81 2.08
CA VAL A 10 0.20 -12.08 1.61
C VAL A 10 -1.29 -12.08 1.91
N VAL A 11 -2.10 -12.37 0.89
CA VAL A 11 -3.56 -12.45 1.04
C VAL A 11 -4.12 -13.71 0.40
N ASN A 12 -5.30 -14.12 0.84
CA ASN A 12 -6.08 -15.15 0.15
C ASN A 12 -6.86 -14.50 -0.98
N GLY A 13 -6.62 -14.95 -2.21
CA GLY A 13 -7.38 -14.58 -3.40
C GLY A 13 -8.79 -15.18 -3.34
N ASN A 14 -9.80 -14.35 -3.60
CA ASN A 14 -11.19 -14.78 -3.55
C ASN A 14 -11.59 -15.47 -4.86
N ASN A 15 -11.62 -16.81 -4.87
CA ASN A 15 -12.23 -17.58 -5.97
C ASN A 15 -13.75 -17.41 -5.94
N ARG A 16 -14.31 -16.47 -6.71
CA ARG A 16 -15.76 -16.44 -6.98
C ARG A 16 -16.17 -17.28 -8.20
N SER A 17 -15.25 -17.97 -8.87
CA SER A 17 -15.56 -18.86 -9.98
C SER A 17 -14.61 -20.07 -10.03
N ALA A 18 -15.20 -21.24 -10.29
CA ALA A 18 -14.61 -22.55 -10.62
C ALA A 18 -14.10 -23.45 -9.46
N ALA A 19 -14.96 -24.41 -9.10
CA ALA A 19 -14.77 -25.87 -8.92
C ALA A 19 -13.49 -26.49 -8.31
N PHE A 20 -12.52 -25.73 -7.82
CA PHE A 20 -11.32 -26.24 -7.15
C PHE A 20 -11.12 -25.51 -5.83
N ALA A 21 -11.93 -25.87 -4.84
CA ALA A 21 -11.82 -25.43 -3.45
C ALA A 21 -10.54 -25.94 -2.73
N THR A 22 -9.53 -26.39 -3.47
CA THR A 22 -8.26 -26.95 -2.98
C THR A 22 -7.02 -26.27 -3.54
N ALA A 23 -7.16 -25.26 -4.41
CA ALA A 23 -6.01 -24.46 -4.81
C ALA A 23 -5.78 -23.37 -3.75
N ASN A 24 -4.64 -23.44 -3.08
CA ASN A 24 -4.13 -22.36 -2.22
C ASN A 24 -4.03 -21.08 -3.05
N ASN A 25 -5.06 -20.24 -3.01
CA ASN A 25 -5.13 -18.96 -3.72
C ASN A 25 -4.26 -17.91 -3.02
N ILE A 26 -3.00 -18.22 -2.78
CA ILE A 26 -2.11 -17.29 -2.11
C ILE A 26 -1.71 -16.23 -3.13
N VAL A 27 -2.01 -14.98 -2.82
CA VAL A 27 -1.58 -13.82 -3.60
C VAL A 27 -0.54 -13.08 -2.78
N VAL A 28 0.59 -12.80 -3.41
CA VAL A 28 1.65 -11.99 -2.83
C VAL A 28 1.71 -10.67 -3.58
N MET A 29 1.67 -9.56 -2.84
CA MET A 29 1.90 -8.23 -3.40
C MET A 29 3.16 -7.64 -2.81
N ALA A 30 3.95 -6.97 -3.65
CA ALA A 30 5.20 -6.35 -3.23
C ALA A 30 5.38 -4.97 -3.86
N ILE A 31 6.00 -4.08 -3.09
CA ILE A 31 6.54 -2.81 -3.61
C ILE A 31 7.97 -3.07 -4.10
N TYR A 32 8.25 -2.74 -5.37
CA TYR A 32 9.55 -2.92 -5.98
C TYR A 32 10.05 -1.66 -6.71
N GLY A 33 11.36 -1.53 -6.83
CA GLY A 33 12.01 -0.40 -7.49
C GLY A 33 12.49 0.68 -6.52
N SER A 34 13.39 1.54 -7.00
CA SER A 34 14.09 2.52 -6.14
C SER A 34 13.67 3.97 -6.35
N ILE A 35 13.20 4.33 -7.55
CA ILE A 35 12.85 5.71 -7.93
C ILE A 35 11.32 5.86 -8.01
N ASN A 36 10.65 4.96 -8.72
CA ASN A 36 9.20 4.90 -8.83
C ASN A 36 8.76 3.57 -8.22
N SER A 37 8.67 3.50 -6.89
CA SER A 37 8.28 2.30 -6.15
C SER A 37 6.93 1.76 -6.68
N ASN A 38 6.94 0.72 -7.50
CA ASN A 38 5.75 0.18 -8.17
C ASN A 38 5.20 -1.03 -7.41
N LEU A 39 3.94 -1.39 -7.68
CA LEU A 39 3.34 -2.61 -7.18
C LEU A 39 3.52 -3.77 -8.16
N ALA A 40 3.84 -4.94 -7.63
CA ALA A 40 3.83 -6.20 -8.37
C ALA A 40 3.07 -7.28 -7.60
N LEU A 41 2.45 -8.16 -8.36
CA LEU A 41 1.62 -9.28 -7.92
C LEU A 41 2.28 -10.60 -8.33
N ALA A 42 2.24 -11.60 -7.45
CA ALA A 42 2.50 -12.99 -7.78
C ALA A 42 1.38 -13.87 -7.20
N ARG A 43 0.92 -14.84 -7.99
CA ARG A 43 -0.07 -15.84 -7.56
C ARG A 43 0.17 -17.16 -8.31
N PRO A 44 -0.32 -18.30 -7.80
CA PRO A 44 -0.24 -19.56 -8.52
C PRO A 44 -0.78 -19.44 -9.96
N GLY A 45 -0.05 -20.03 -10.90
CA GLY A 45 -0.35 -19.94 -12.33
C GLY A 45 0.35 -18.80 -13.06
N TYR A 46 0.93 -17.82 -12.36
CA TYR A 46 1.78 -16.81 -13.00
C TYR A 46 3.19 -17.35 -13.23
N GLU A 47 3.73 -17.14 -14.43
CA GLU A 47 5.12 -17.51 -14.75
C GLU A 47 6.14 -16.58 -14.05
N SER A 48 5.73 -15.34 -13.76
CA SER A 48 6.54 -14.33 -13.10
C SER A 48 5.69 -13.31 -12.35
N TRP A 49 6.33 -12.41 -11.59
CA TRP A 49 5.67 -11.23 -11.04
C TRP A 49 5.06 -10.37 -12.15
N VAL A 50 3.84 -9.88 -11.95
CA VAL A 50 3.11 -9.00 -12.86
C VAL A 50 2.95 -7.63 -12.20
N SER A 51 3.40 -6.58 -12.87
CA SER A 51 3.24 -5.21 -12.37
C SER A 51 1.79 -4.76 -12.48
N LEU A 52 1.31 -4.04 -11.46
CA LEU A 52 0.01 -3.38 -11.53
C LEU A 52 0.14 -2.13 -12.41
N GLN A 53 -0.88 -1.85 -13.21
CA GLN A 53 -1.03 -0.55 -13.86
C GLN A 53 -1.52 0.47 -12.83
N ASP A 54 -0.87 1.63 -12.76
CA ASP A 54 -1.27 2.79 -11.98
C ASP A 54 -1.13 4.02 -12.89
N ASP A 55 -2.23 4.76 -13.06
CA ASP A 55 -2.26 5.99 -13.87
C ASP A 55 -1.83 7.22 -13.06
N GLY A 56 -1.57 7.05 -11.76
CA GLY A 56 -1.15 8.13 -10.88
C GLY A 56 0.32 8.52 -11.02
N ASN A 57 0.63 9.66 -10.40
CA ASN A 57 1.97 10.23 -10.41
C ASN A 57 2.63 10.06 -9.04
N GLY A 58 3.30 8.93 -8.82
CA GLY A 58 4.02 8.69 -7.57
C GLY A 58 4.40 7.23 -7.34
N GLY A 59 5.35 7.00 -6.43
CA GLY A 59 5.67 5.66 -5.96
C GLY A 59 4.83 5.29 -4.74
N PHE A 60 4.71 3.99 -4.44
CA PHE A 60 4.05 3.50 -3.24
C PHE A 60 4.99 3.53 -2.03
N HIS A 61 4.50 4.05 -0.89
CA HIS A 61 5.21 4.01 0.39
C HIS A 61 4.93 2.73 1.17
N ASP A 62 3.67 2.29 1.16
CA ASP A 62 3.22 1.12 1.93
C ASP A 62 2.04 0.43 1.26
N ILE A 63 1.80 -0.82 1.66
CA ILE A 63 0.65 -1.64 1.30
C ILE A 63 0.11 -2.37 2.52
N VAL A 64 -1.19 -2.59 2.57
CA VAL A 64 -1.85 -3.31 3.66
C VAL A 64 -2.96 -4.21 3.13
N CYS A 65 -3.15 -5.35 3.77
CA CYS A 65 -4.36 -6.15 3.59
C CYS A 65 -5.39 -5.72 4.64
N PHE A 66 -6.57 -5.30 4.20
CA PHE A 66 -7.67 -4.90 5.05
C PHE A 66 -8.97 -5.53 4.55
N LYS A 67 -9.61 -6.37 5.38
CA LYS A 67 -10.88 -7.05 5.05
C LYS A 67 -10.86 -7.70 3.66
N ASP A 68 -9.85 -8.54 3.42
CA ASP A 68 -9.63 -9.28 2.16
C ASP A 68 -9.40 -8.42 0.91
N GLN A 69 -9.16 -7.12 1.09
CA GLN A 69 -8.77 -6.20 0.02
C GLN A 69 -7.35 -5.69 0.27
N ILE A 70 -6.64 -5.37 -0.79
CA ILE A 70 -5.31 -4.80 -0.70
C ILE A 70 -5.39 -3.31 -1.02
N PHE A 71 -4.89 -2.50 -0.08
CA PHE A 71 -4.75 -1.06 -0.26
C PHE A 71 -3.28 -0.70 -0.32
N GLY A 72 -2.96 0.29 -1.14
CA GLY A 72 -1.66 0.95 -1.18
C GLY A 72 -1.79 2.41 -0.79
N ILE A 73 -0.72 3.00 -0.29
CA ILE A 73 -0.60 4.45 -0.12
C ILE A 73 0.51 4.97 -1.04
N ARG A 74 0.15 5.90 -1.92
CA ARG A 74 1.07 6.53 -2.86
C ARG A 74 1.77 7.72 -2.21
N SER A 75 2.87 8.18 -2.82
CA SER A 75 3.71 9.28 -2.32
C SER A 75 3.02 10.63 -2.24
N ASP A 76 1.91 10.79 -2.95
CA ASP A 76 1.01 11.95 -2.84
C ASP A 76 -0.03 11.81 -1.71
N GLY A 77 0.01 10.71 -0.95
CA GLY A 77 -0.93 10.42 0.13
C GLY A 77 -2.28 9.86 -0.32
N ILE A 78 -2.47 9.60 -1.63
CA ILE A 78 -3.70 9.00 -2.11
C ILE A 78 -3.76 7.53 -1.70
N LEU A 79 -4.87 7.15 -1.08
CA LEU A 79 -5.20 5.76 -0.79
C LEU A 79 -5.67 5.11 -2.09
N VAL A 80 -5.06 4.00 -2.45
CA VAL A 80 -5.28 3.30 -3.72
C VAL A 80 -5.80 1.89 -3.42
N LEU A 81 -6.82 1.45 -4.15
CA LEU A 81 -7.33 0.08 -4.12
C LEU A 81 -6.62 -0.76 -5.18
N CYS A 82 -6.10 -1.93 -4.80
CA CYS A 82 -5.46 -2.84 -5.75
C CYS A 82 -6.48 -3.86 -6.27
N GLU A 83 -6.92 -3.68 -7.51
CA GLU A 83 -7.88 -4.52 -8.20
C GLU A 83 -7.19 -5.72 -8.84
N ILE A 84 -7.09 -6.82 -8.08
CA ILE A 84 -6.37 -8.04 -8.49
C ILE A 84 -7.28 -9.12 -9.12
N GLU A 85 -8.60 -9.03 -8.93
CA GLU A 85 -9.59 -10.00 -9.46
C GLU A 85 -10.28 -9.49 -10.75
N GLY A 86 -9.55 -8.72 -11.55
CA GLY A 86 -10.04 -8.03 -12.75
C GLY A 86 -9.38 -8.49 -14.06
N PRO A 87 -9.54 -7.70 -15.15
CA PRO A 87 -8.83 -7.95 -16.39
C PRO A 87 -7.30 -7.91 -16.16
N ASP A 88 -6.57 -8.74 -16.91
CA ASP A 88 -5.11 -8.71 -16.94
C ASP A 88 -4.65 -7.61 -17.92
N PRO A 89 -3.71 -6.73 -17.56
CA PRO A 89 -2.97 -6.68 -16.29
C PRO A 89 -3.78 -6.08 -15.11
N PRO A 90 -3.52 -6.53 -13.87
CA PRO A 90 -4.16 -5.99 -12.67
C PRO A 90 -3.87 -4.49 -12.50
N LYS A 91 -4.75 -3.80 -11.79
CA LYS A 91 -4.72 -2.33 -11.72
C LYS A 91 -4.76 -1.82 -10.29
N ALA A 92 -4.23 -0.62 -10.10
CA ALA A 92 -4.33 0.15 -8.87
C ALA A 92 -5.16 1.41 -9.18
N THR A 93 -6.25 1.63 -8.43
CA THR A 93 -7.20 2.72 -8.68
C THR A 93 -7.31 3.65 -7.48
N ASP A 94 -7.37 4.96 -7.72
CA ASP A 94 -7.54 5.95 -6.67
C ASP A 94 -8.83 5.69 -5.88
N PHE A 95 -8.69 5.55 -4.56
CA PHE A 95 -9.80 5.18 -3.68
C PHE A 95 -10.25 6.33 -2.79
N ALA A 96 -9.30 7.06 -2.19
CA ALA A 96 -9.59 8.23 -1.37
C ALA A 96 -8.42 9.23 -1.34
N LEU A 97 -8.78 10.51 -1.19
CA LEU A 97 -7.82 11.61 -1.05
C LEU A 97 -7.12 11.58 0.32
N PRO A 98 -5.90 12.13 0.42
CA PRO A 98 -5.22 12.33 1.70
C PRO A 98 -5.99 13.24 2.67
N PRO A 99 -5.65 13.24 3.97
CA PRO A 99 -6.09 14.28 4.90
C PRO A 99 -5.63 15.68 4.43
N GLU A 100 -6.45 16.72 4.68
CA GLU A 100 -6.21 18.09 4.15
C GLU A 100 -4.96 18.79 4.71
N LYS A 101 -4.47 18.36 5.88
CA LYS A 101 -3.33 18.97 6.58
C LYS A 101 -2.36 17.89 6.98
N VAL A 102 -1.39 17.62 6.12
CA VAL A 102 -0.34 16.63 6.41
C VAL A 102 1.01 17.25 6.12
N GLU A 103 1.83 17.33 7.16
CA GLU A 103 3.27 17.54 7.07
C GLU A 103 3.98 16.16 7.18
N GLY A 104 5.16 15.99 6.59
CA GLY A 104 5.94 14.76 6.80
C GLY A 104 5.56 13.53 5.96
N TRP A 105 5.19 13.74 4.68
CA TRP A 105 4.93 12.68 3.70
C TRP A 105 6.07 11.66 3.49
N GLU A 106 7.28 11.94 3.99
CA GLU A 106 8.45 11.08 3.79
C GLU A 106 8.34 9.71 4.49
N SER A 107 7.37 9.51 5.40
CA SER A 107 7.23 8.24 6.15
C SER A 107 5.78 7.91 6.53
N ILE A 108 4.97 7.55 5.53
CA ILE A 108 3.60 7.07 5.71
C ILE A 108 3.59 5.54 5.84
N ASN A 109 2.82 5.01 6.79
CA ASN A 109 2.53 3.57 6.88
C ASN A 109 1.02 3.36 6.95
N LEU A 110 0.55 2.25 6.35
CA LEU A 110 -0.82 1.78 6.50
C LEU A 110 -0.84 0.62 7.50
N VAL A 111 -1.78 0.67 8.43
CA VAL A 111 -1.90 -0.32 9.51
C VAL A 111 -3.35 -0.74 9.65
N GLU A 112 -3.60 -2.05 9.61
CA GLU A 112 -4.85 -2.60 10.13
C GLU A 112 -4.69 -2.83 11.64
N SER A 113 -5.61 -2.28 12.42
CA SER A 113 -5.61 -2.46 13.88
C SER A 113 -7.04 -2.45 14.40
N ALA A 114 -7.40 -3.48 15.17
CA ALA A 114 -8.73 -3.64 15.77
C ALA A 114 -9.89 -3.51 14.76
N GLY A 115 -9.69 -3.98 13.51
CA GLY A 115 -10.71 -3.93 12.45
C GLY A 115 -10.84 -2.56 11.77
N GLU A 116 -9.95 -1.62 12.08
CA GLU A 116 -9.88 -0.29 11.52
C GLU A 116 -8.66 -0.12 10.62
N LEU A 117 -8.80 0.69 9.57
CA LEU A 117 -7.70 1.07 8.70
C LEU A 117 -7.12 2.40 9.17
N LEU A 118 -5.85 2.40 9.51
CA LEU A 118 -5.12 3.55 10.03
C LEU A 118 -4.01 3.97 9.07
N MET A 119 -3.82 5.27 8.94
CA MET A 119 -2.62 5.88 8.38
C MET A 119 -1.78 6.39 9.53
N VAL A 120 -0.52 5.98 9.59
CA VAL A 120 0.44 6.41 10.61
C VAL A 120 1.55 7.19 9.92
N LEU A 121 1.61 8.49 10.19
CA LEU A 121 2.70 9.36 9.76
C LEU A 121 3.78 9.36 10.83
N ARG A 122 5.04 9.20 10.41
CA ARG A 122 6.20 9.33 11.31
C ARG A 122 6.83 10.69 11.11
N LEU A 123 6.70 11.55 12.12
CA LEU A 123 7.30 12.89 12.12
C LEU A 123 8.80 12.76 12.44
N ASN A 124 9.64 13.26 11.56
CA ASN A 124 11.09 13.22 11.71
C ASN A 124 11.68 14.63 11.68
N ASP A 125 12.62 14.91 12.58
CA ASP A 125 13.50 16.06 12.46
C ASP A 125 14.74 15.68 11.65
N LYS A 126 15.12 16.56 10.71
CA LYS A 126 16.44 16.53 10.11
C LYS A 126 17.41 17.11 11.13
N VAL A 127 18.18 16.24 11.80
CA VAL A 127 19.26 16.70 12.67
C VAL A 127 20.45 17.06 11.80
N GLU A 128 20.84 18.32 11.78
CA GLU A 128 22.03 18.77 11.05
C GLU A 128 23.30 18.22 11.73
N GLY A 129 24.06 17.40 11.01
CA GLY A 129 25.30 16.77 11.44
C GLY A 129 26.00 16.05 10.28
N TYR A 130 27.18 15.47 10.53
CA TYR A 130 27.98 14.76 9.50
C TYR A 130 27.30 13.49 8.96
N GLU A 131 26.30 12.96 9.69
CA GLU A 131 25.43 11.87 9.23
C GLU A 131 23.98 12.36 9.21
N HIS A 132 23.32 12.26 8.06
CA HIS A 132 21.89 12.52 7.93
C HIS A 132 21.10 11.39 8.59
N TYR A 133 20.89 11.46 9.91
CA TYR A 133 19.97 10.56 10.60
C TYR A 133 18.65 11.26 10.89
N TYR A 134 17.56 10.54 10.65
CA TYR A 134 16.21 11.00 10.95
C TYR A 134 15.88 10.62 12.40
N LYS A 135 15.67 11.62 13.25
CA LYS A 135 15.18 11.40 14.62
C LYS A 135 13.66 11.50 14.61
N THR A 136 12.99 10.45 15.08
CA THR A 136 11.53 10.46 15.24
C THR A 136 11.13 11.32 16.41
N GLN A 137 10.27 12.29 16.15
CA GLN A 137 9.70 13.18 17.16
C GLN A 137 8.34 12.69 17.65
N GLY A 138 7.58 12.05 16.77
CA GLY A 138 6.26 11.56 17.10
C GLY A 138 5.58 10.87 15.94
N PHE A 139 4.30 10.60 16.15
CA PHE A 139 3.43 10.02 15.14
C PHE A 139 2.11 10.78 15.11
N GLU A 140 1.60 11.00 13.91
CA GLU A 140 0.21 11.41 13.69
C GLU A 140 -0.55 10.20 13.16
N VAL A 141 -1.75 9.97 13.67
CA VAL A 141 -2.54 8.79 13.33
C VAL A 141 -3.90 9.24 12.83
N TYR A 142 -4.27 8.73 11.66
CA TYR A 142 -5.58 8.99 11.06
C TYR A 142 -6.34 7.69 10.89
N LYS A 143 -7.60 7.71 11.30
CA LYS A 143 -8.56 6.64 11.04
C LYS A 143 -9.29 6.88 9.73
N PHE A 144 -9.40 5.85 8.89
CA PHE A 144 -10.18 5.91 7.67
C PHE A 144 -11.66 5.60 7.90
N ASN A 145 -12.55 6.46 7.39
CA ASN A 145 -13.98 6.21 7.35
C ASN A 145 -14.40 5.76 5.94
N PHE A 146 -14.72 4.48 5.79
CA PHE A 146 -15.13 3.89 4.50
C PHE A 146 -16.46 4.45 3.96
N SER A 147 -17.37 4.91 4.82
CA SER A 147 -18.66 5.45 4.41
C SER A 147 -18.53 6.83 3.77
N THR A 148 -17.66 7.67 4.32
CA THR A 148 -17.43 9.03 3.82
C THR A 148 -16.21 9.14 2.90
N ARG A 149 -15.38 8.10 2.85
CA ARG A 149 -14.05 8.06 2.19
C ARG A 149 -13.14 9.20 2.64
N LYS A 150 -13.14 9.46 3.96
CA LYS A 150 -12.33 10.52 4.57
C LYS A 150 -11.50 9.99 5.72
N TRP A 151 -10.39 10.67 5.96
CA TRP A 151 -9.53 10.47 7.12
C TRP A 151 -9.97 11.37 8.28
N THR A 152 -9.84 10.88 9.51
CA THR A 152 -10.08 11.65 10.73
C THR A 152 -8.90 11.38 11.68
N GLU A 153 -8.26 12.44 12.14
CA GLU A 153 -7.17 12.38 13.12
C GLU A 153 -7.68 11.79 14.44
N LEU A 154 -6.85 10.97 15.09
CA LEU A 154 -7.14 10.32 16.38
C LEU A 154 -6.50 11.05 17.56
#